data_AF-A0A6I2A0A1-F1
#
_entry.id   AF-A0A6I2A0A1-F1
#
_cell.length_a   1.000
_cell.length_b   1.000
_cell.length_c   1.000
_cell.angle_alpha   90.00
_cell.angle_beta   90.00
_cell.angle_gamma   90.00
#
_symmetry.space_group_name_H-M   'P 1'
#
loop_
_entity.id
_entity.type
_entity.pdbx_description
1 polymer ?
#
loop_
_entity_poly.entity_id
_entity_poly.type
_entity_poly.pdbx_seq_one_letter_code
_entity_poly.pdbx_strand_id
1 'polypeptide(L)'
;MIMFRKASLVHESSHLRRYFRTCVLLMSAVLGITSCVFTQMRAPGVNPDLLEQPWTARWITHPTADTQDFGVYHFRRSFDLPVKPESFIIHVSADNRYRLFVNGQSVSTGPARGDLEHWRFETVDIAPYLKKGKNLLAAVVWNFTEHRPVAQVSFGTAFLLQGDTDKEELVNTDTNWKVIRNEAYAPIPVDRAALGWAYIVVGPGEKVDASRYPWDWQEGDYDDSDWLKARDYEQALPRWGHHRGIYKAWKLIPRGIPPMEETVKRIPKVARIEGIETDGAFLAGKGPLVVPPNTRATLLLDQAQLTTAYPVLVTSGGQGARITLTYAEALIDSNDQKGNRDEIAGKRIRGYVDTFFPDGGQARKWQALWFRTYRYLQLDIETADQSLTIQDFHGIFTAYPFMEKASFASSDPSLREIWDAGWRTARLCAGETYFDCPYYEQLQYVGDTRIQAIISLYVSGDDRLMRQAIEAFNDSRIPEGLTASRYPDYESQYIPPYSLFWIAMV
;
A
#
# COMPACT_ATOMS: atom_id res chain seq x y z
N MET A 1 -28.12 84.59 39.31
CA MET A 1 -27.30 85.35 38.35
C MET A 1 -26.75 84.35 37.35
N ILE A 2 -27.22 84.44 36.10
CA ILE A 2 -26.71 83.78 34.87
C ILE A 2 -26.86 82.25 34.80
N MET A 3 -27.29 81.60 33.72
CA MET A 3 -28.30 81.83 32.68
C MET A 3 -28.44 80.47 31.96
N PHE A 4 -29.65 80.16 31.49
CA PHE A 4 -30.03 79.04 30.64
C PHE A 4 -29.11 78.79 29.43
N ARG A 5 -28.97 77.52 29.02
CA ARG A 5 -29.13 77.13 27.61
C ARG A 5 -29.61 75.66 27.47
N LYS A 6 -30.80 75.53 26.88
CA LYS A 6 -31.33 74.31 26.23
C LYS A 6 -30.56 74.03 24.93
N ALA A 7 -30.20 72.78 24.68
CA ALA A 7 -29.94 72.22 23.33
C ALA A 7 -30.16 70.69 23.41
N SER A 8 -31.37 70.23 23.07
CA SER A 8 -31.69 69.53 21.81
C SER A 8 -31.25 68.06 21.75
N LEU A 9 -32.08 67.20 22.35
CA LEU A 9 -32.15 65.75 22.17
C LEU A 9 -32.75 65.41 20.79
N VAL A 10 -32.02 65.62 19.70
CA VAL A 10 -32.38 65.07 18.37
C VAL A 10 -31.12 64.82 17.53
N HIS A 11 -30.19 63.97 18.00
CA HIS A 11 -29.15 63.43 17.11
C HIS A 11 -28.50 62.10 17.56
N GLU A 12 -29.14 61.35 18.46
CA GLU A 12 -28.61 60.05 18.95
C GLU A 12 -29.44 58.83 18.53
N SER A 13 -30.37 58.97 17.58
CA SER A 13 -31.19 57.85 17.11
C SER A 13 -30.68 57.19 15.81
N SER A 14 -29.73 57.81 15.11
CA SER A 14 -29.16 57.28 13.86
C SER A 14 -27.95 56.38 14.09
N HIS A 15 -27.11 56.67 15.10
CA HIS A 15 -25.92 55.89 15.40
C HIS A 15 -26.25 54.56 16.10
N LEU A 16 -27.20 54.54 17.05
CA LEU A 16 -27.63 53.31 17.72
C LEU A 16 -28.30 52.31 16.76
N ARG A 17 -29.11 52.79 15.80
CA ARG A 17 -29.73 51.93 14.78
C ARG A 17 -28.73 51.38 13.77
N ARG A 18 -27.63 52.08 13.53
CA ARG A 18 -26.53 51.61 12.66
C ARG A 18 -25.71 50.53 13.36
N TYR A 19 -25.41 50.68 14.66
CA TYR A 19 -24.75 49.64 15.45
C TYR A 19 -25.63 48.39 15.64
N PHE A 20 -26.93 48.54 15.88
CA PHE A 20 -27.84 47.39 16.02
C PHE A 20 -28.03 46.62 14.70
N ARG A 21 -28.05 47.31 13.54
CA ARG A 21 -28.08 46.65 12.22
C ARG A 21 -26.76 45.96 11.88
N THR A 22 -25.62 46.53 12.25
CA THR A 22 -24.30 45.91 12.04
C THR A 22 -24.08 44.71 12.96
N CYS A 23 -24.54 44.74 14.21
CA CYS A 23 -24.47 43.60 15.13
C CYS A 23 -25.42 42.45 14.74
N VAL A 24 -26.62 42.74 14.23
CA VAL A 24 -27.56 41.71 13.73
C VAL A 24 -27.06 41.10 12.41
N LEU A 25 -26.43 41.87 11.53
CA LEU A 25 -25.77 41.33 10.32
C LEU A 25 -24.51 40.51 10.64
N LEU A 26 -23.74 40.86 11.69
CA LEU A 26 -22.61 40.05 12.17
C LEU A 26 -23.07 38.78 12.91
N MET A 27 -24.18 38.80 13.66
CA MET A 27 -24.74 37.58 14.26
C MET A 27 -25.36 36.64 13.22
N SER A 28 -26.00 37.16 12.17
CA SER A 28 -26.48 36.34 11.04
C SER A 28 -25.35 35.82 10.15
N ALA A 29 -24.24 36.57 10.04
CA ALA A 29 -23.03 36.09 9.37
C ALA A 29 -22.28 35.05 10.22
N VAL A 30 -22.26 35.17 11.55
CA VAL A 30 -21.63 34.17 12.43
C VAL A 30 -22.48 32.90 12.56
N LEU A 31 -23.82 33.00 12.49
CA LEU A 31 -24.72 31.83 12.41
C LEU A 31 -24.78 31.22 10.99
N GLY A 32 -24.50 32.00 9.94
CA GLY A 32 -24.39 31.54 8.55
C GLY A 32 -22.99 31.07 8.14
N ILE A 33 -21.96 31.36 8.93
CA ILE A 33 -20.57 30.90 8.71
C ILE A 33 -20.23 29.72 9.66
N THR A 34 -20.95 29.52 10.75
CA THR A 34 -20.84 28.27 11.56
C THR A 34 -21.56 27.07 10.95
N SER A 35 -22.32 27.26 9.87
CA SER A 35 -22.95 26.18 9.09
C SER A 35 -22.19 25.83 7.80
N CYS A 36 -21.00 26.40 7.59
CA CYS A 36 -20.18 26.20 6.39
C CYS A 36 -18.75 25.71 6.69
N VAL A 37 -18.53 24.84 7.68
CA VAL A 37 -17.32 24.01 7.76
C VAL A 37 -17.62 22.70 8.48
N PHE A 38 -18.43 21.84 7.87
CA PHE A 38 -18.36 20.37 8.00
C PHE A 38 -19.16 19.80 6.84
N THR A 39 -18.77 20.13 5.61
CA THR A 39 -18.87 19.12 4.57
C THR A 39 -17.87 18.06 5.00
N GLN A 40 -18.29 17.14 5.86
CA GLN A 40 -17.69 15.82 5.88
C GLN A 40 -17.57 15.46 4.40
N MET A 41 -16.35 15.20 3.94
CA MET A 41 -16.17 14.37 2.77
C MET A 41 -16.94 13.09 3.07
N ARG A 42 -18.23 13.05 2.74
CA ARG A 42 -18.96 11.80 2.58
C ARG A 42 -18.16 11.12 1.50
N ALA A 43 -17.38 10.11 1.89
CA ALA A 43 -16.76 9.21 0.94
C ALA A 43 -17.90 8.74 0.03
N PRO A 44 -17.90 9.10 -1.27
CA PRO A 44 -19.00 8.74 -2.14
C PRO A 44 -19.13 7.21 -2.12
N GLY A 45 -20.28 6.68 -1.72
CA GLY A 45 -20.53 5.23 -1.72
C GLY A 45 -20.14 4.47 -0.45
N VAL A 46 -20.13 5.10 0.73
CA VAL A 46 -20.13 4.40 2.03
C VAL A 46 -21.43 4.69 2.76
N ASN A 47 -22.09 3.64 3.28
CA ASN A 47 -23.25 3.77 4.15
C ASN A 47 -22.91 4.66 5.37
N PRO A 48 -23.62 5.80 5.57
CA PRO A 48 -23.35 6.72 6.67
C PRO A 48 -23.36 6.08 8.06
N ASP A 49 -24.18 5.06 8.27
CA ASP A 49 -24.27 4.37 9.56
C ASP A 49 -22.94 3.72 9.95
N LEU A 50 -22.16 3.25 8.97
CA LEU A 50 -20.83 2.68 9.17
C LEU A 50 -19.78 3.73 9.59
N LEU A 51 -20.07 5.03 9.44
CA LEU A 51 -19.19 6.10 9.90
C LEU A 51 -19.55 6.59 11.31
N GLU A 52 -20.71 6.22 11.81
CA GLU A 52 -21.27 6.74 13.06
C GLU A 52 -21.48 5.65 14.12
N GLN A 53 -21.66 4.39 13.72
CA GLN A 53 -21.97 3.27 14.60
C GLN A 53 -20.87 2.21 14.60
N PRO A 54 -20.69 1.46 15.71
CA PRO A 54 -19.91 0.23 15.69
C PRO A 54 -20.37 -0.71 14.56
N TRP A 55 -19.42 -1.27 13.83
CA TRP A 55 -19.73 -2.18 12.72
C TRP A 55 -20.28 -3.51 13.25
N THR A 56 -21.09 -4.19 12.45
CA THR A 56 -21.59 -5.53 12.82
C THR A 56 -20.53 -6.61 12.58
N ALA A 57 -19.64 -6.41 11.60
CA ALA A 57 -18.43 -7.19 11.43
C ALA A 57 -17.47 -7.01 12.61
N ARG A 58 -16.67 -8.04 12.84
CA ARG A 58 -15.65 -8.10 13.88
C ARG A 58 -14.27 -8.16 13.24
N TRP A 59 -13.27 -7.55 13.87
CA TRP A 59 -11.89 -7.89 13.56
C TRP A 59 -11.67 -9.35 13.93
N ILE A 60 -11.20 -10.16 12.99
CA ILE A 60 -10.93 -11.58 13.21
C ILE A 60 -9.45 -11.90 13.03
N THR A 61 -8.97 -12.94 13.73
CA THR A 61 -7.58 -13.39 13.62
C THR A 61 -7.47 -14.91 13.75
N HIS A 62 -6.26 -15.45 13.60
CA HIS A 62 -6.00 -16.86 13.82
C HIS A 62 -6.21 -17.23 15.31
N PRO A 63 -6.89 -18.35 15.64
CA PRO A 63 -7.34 -18.61 17.00
C PRO A 63 -6.22 -18.83 18.03
N THR A 64 -5.05 -19.28 17.58
CA THR A 64 -3.92 -19.65 18.44
C THR A 64 -2.64 -18.86 18.18
N ALA A 65 -2.62 -17.98 17.17
CA ALA A 65 -1.41 -17.22 16.86
C ALA A 65 -1.32 -15.98 17.75
N ASP A 66 -0.10 -15.56 18.08
CA ASP A 66 0.14 -14.24 18.62
C ASP A 66 -0.04 -13.20 17.51
N THR A 67 -0.87 -12.19 17.76
CA THR A 67 -1.12 -11.10 16.82
C THR A 67 0.10 -10.18 16.67
N GLN A 68 1.05 -10.22 17.60
CA GLN A 68 2.29 -9.43 17.59
C GLN A 68 3.46 -10.12 16.89
N ASP A 69 3.30 -11.37 16.47
CA ASP A 69 4.34 -12.14 15.78
C ASP A 69 4.22 -12.02 14.26
N PHE A 70 5.37 -12.17 13.58
CA PHE A 70 5.41 -12.30 12.13
C PHE A 70 4.43 -13.39 11.67
N GLY A 71 3.61 -13.08 10.69
CA GLY A 71 2.73 -14.08 10.11
C GLY A 71 2.11 -13.68 8.79
N VAL A 72 1.85 -14.71 8.00
CA VAL A 72 1.03 -14.66 6.78
C VAL A 72 -0.14 -15.58 7.03
N TYR A 73 -1.36 -15.10 6.85
CA TYR A 73 -2.59 -15.80 7.18
C TYR A 73 -3.52 -15.78 5.98
N HIS A 74 -4.08 -16.93 5.64
CA HIS A 74 -5.08 -17.04 4.59
C HIS A 74 -6.45 -17.20 5.24
N PHE A 75 -7.39 -16.32 4.89
CA PHE A 75 -8.78 -16.34 5.34
C PHE A 75 -9.68 -16.75 4.18
N ARG A 76 -10.72 -17.55 4.45
CA ARG A 76 -11.71 -17.99 3.45
C ARG A 76 -13.13 -17.93 3.99
N ARG A 77 -14.07 -17.56 3.11
CA ARG A 77 -15.52 -17.59 3.34
C ARG A 77 -16.25 -18.01 2.08
N SER A 78 -16.85 -19.20 2.11
CA SER A 78 -17.79 -19.64 1.08
C SER A 78 -19.21 -19.19 1.42
N PHE A 79 -19.98 -18.82 0.41
CA PHE A 79 -21.37 -18.40 0.55
C PHE A 79 -22.14 -18.59 -0.75
N ASP A 80 -23.47 -18.65 -0.66
CA ASP A 80 -24.35 -18.86 -1.82
C ASP A 80 -25.20 -17.62 -2.09
N LEU A 81 -25.30 -17.25 -3.37
CA LEU A 81 -26.17 -16.17 -3.82
C LEU A 81 -27.32 -16.75 -4.68
N PRO A 82 -28.59 -16.44 -4.38
CA PRO A 82 -29.72 -16.95 -5.16
C PRO A 82 -29.72 -16.41 -6.60
N VAL A 83 -29.18 -15.19 -6.79
CA VAL A 83 -29.00 -14.51 -8.08
C VAL A 83 -27.69 -13.70 -8.03
N LYS A 84 -27.08 -13.44 -9.19
CA LYS A 84 -25.97 -12.48 -9.26
C LYS A 84 -26.53 -11.07 -9.03
N PRO A 85 -26.05 -10.31 -8.03
CA PRO A 85 -26.51 -8.95 -7.78
C PRO A 85 -25.95 -7.98 -8.83
N GLU A 86 -26.61 -6.84 -9.03
CA GLU A 86 -26.09 -5.75 -9.87
C GLU A 86 -24.97 -4.96 -9.17
N SER A 87 -25.03 -4.88 -7.84
CA SER A 87 -24.01 -4.27 -6.98
C SER A 87 -23.91 -5.05 -5.67
N PHE A 88 -22.70 -5.18 -5.15
CA PHE A 88 -22.40 -5.85 -3.88
C PHE A 88 -21.18 -5.17 -3.27
N ILE A 89 -21.42 -4.15 -2.45
CA ILE A 89 -20.38 -3.26 -1.94
C ILE A 89 -19.87 -3.79 -0.59
N ILE A 90 -18.55 -3.90 -0.49
CA ILE A 90 -17.87 -4.31 0.74
C ILE A 90 -16.82 -3.28 1.13
N HIS A 91 -16.54 -3.25 2.43
CA HIS A 91 -15.47 -2.48 3.06
C HIS A 91 -14.45 -3.41 3.68
N VAL A 92 -13.17 -3.20 3.40
CA VAL A 92 -12.12 -4.17 3.72
C VAL A 92 -10.93 -3.47 4.37
N SER A 93 -10.40 -4.07 5.43
CA SER A 93 -9.16 -3.64 6.06
C SER A 93 -8.43 -4.84 6.66
N ALA A 94 -7.17 -4.65 7.02
CA ALA A 94 -6.36 -5.63 7.71
C ALA A 94 -5.22 -4.94 8.46
N ASP A 95 -4.65 -5.63 9.44
CA ASP A 95 -3.41 -5.24 10.10
C ASP A 95 -2.35 -6.32 9.81
N ASN A 96 -1.22 -6.03 9.15
CA ASN A 96 -0.85 -4.74 8.56
C ASN A 96 -1.42 -4.54 7.16
N ARG A 97 -1.53 -5.63 6.38
CA ARG A 97 -1.80 -5.58 4.94
C ARG A 97 -2.60 -6.79 4.48
N TYR A 98 -3.30 -6.63 3.37
CA TYR A 98 -4.00 -7.73 2.71
C TYR A 98 -4.02 -7.63 1.18
N ARG A 99 -4.34 -8.77 0.57
CA ARG A 99 -4.89 -8.87 -0.79
C ARG A 99 -6.14 -9.75 -0.74
N LEU A 100 -7.25 -9.22 -1.25
CA LEU A 100 -8.56 -9.86 -1.29
C LEU A 100 -8.83 -10.42 -2.68
N PHE A 101 -9.40 -11.63 -2.70
CA PHE A 101 -9.80 -12.37 -3.88
C PHE A 101 -11.28 -12.71 -3.83
N VAL A 102 -11.93 -12.66 -4.99
CA VAL A 102 -13.29 -13.14 -5.22
C VAL A 102 -13.23 -14.19 -6.32
N ASN A 103 -13.57 -15.43 -6.00
CA ASN A 103 -13.51 -16.55 -6.96
C ASN A 103 -12.16 -16.61 -7.71
N GLY A 104 -11.04 -16.56 -6.98
CA GLY A 104 -9.67 -16.60 -7.53
C GLY A 104 -9.13 -15.28 -8.09
N GLN A 105 -9.97 -14.26 -8.32
CA GLN A 105 -9.55 -12.98 -8.90
C GLN A 105 -9.23 -11.95 -7.80
N SER A 106 -8.04 -11.34 -7.85
CA SER A 106 -7.66 -10.24 -6.93
C SER A 106 -8.52 -9.00 -7.22
N VAL A 107 -9.21 -8.48 -6.21
CA VAL A 107 -10.14 -7.34 -6.35
C VAL A 107 -9.77 -6.12 -5.52
N SER A 108 -8.97 -6.29 -4.46
CA SER A 108 -8.61 -5.20 -3.55
C SER A 108 -7.31 -5.51 -2.81
N THR A 109 -6.50 -4.48 -2.55
CA THR A 109 -5.28 -4.53 -1.76
C THR A 109 -5.24 -3.33 -0.83
N GLY A 110 -4.67 -3.50 0.35
CA GLY A 110 -4.64 -2.42 1.33
C GLY A 110 -4.25 -2.89 2.73
N PRO A 111 -4.72 -2.20 3.78
CA PRO A 111 -5.30 -0.85 3.70
C PRO A 111 -4.22 0.19 3.33
N ALA A 112 -4.61 1.37 2.85
CA ALA A 112 -3.66 2.48 2.74
C ALA A 112 -2.98 2.79 4.09
N ARG A 113 -1.67 3.07 4.06
CA ARG A 113 -0.89 3.48 5.23
C ARG A 113 -1.58 4.58 6.03
N GLY A 114 -1.51 4.48 7.36
CA GLY A 114 -2.08 5.40 8.34
C GLY A 114 -1.54 5.11 9.74
N ASP A 115 -2.20 5.64 10.76
CA ASP A 115 -1.96 5.27 12.15
C ASP A 115 -3.22 4.64 12.77
N LEU A 116 -3.16 4.30 14.06
CA LEU A 116 -4.27 3.64 14.75
C LEU A 116 -5.53 4.51 14.85
N GLU A 117 -5.39 5.83 14.88
CA GLU A 117 -6.51 6.76 14.96
C GLU A 117 -7.11 7.05 13.56
N HIS A 118 -6.32 6.88 12.49
CA HIS A 118 -6.68 7.16 11.10
C HIS A 118 -6.56 5.87 10.26
N TRP A 119 -7.14 4.76 10.74
CA TRP A 119 -6.99 3.46 10.12
C TRP A 119 -7.92 3.31 8.91
N ARG A 120 -7.33 3.09 7.73
CA ARG A 120 -8.09 3.13 6.48
C ARG A 120 -8.79 1.81 6.19
N PHE A 121 -9.95 1.89 5.55
CA PHE A 121 -10.59 0.77 4.86
C PHE A 121 -10.84 1.12 3.39
N GLU A 122 -10.77 0.09 2.54
CA GLU A 122 -11.08 0.15 1.13
C GLU A 122 -12.59 -0.06 0.92
N THR A 123 -13.18 0.59 -0.08
CA THR A 123 -14.57 0.32 -0.53
C THR A 123 -14.52 -0.21 -1.95
N VAL A 124 -15.12 -1.37 -2.20
CA VAL A 124 -15.10 -2.03 -3.52
C VAL A 124 -16.45 -2.69 -3.82
N ASP A 125 -16.95 -2.50 -5.03
CA ASP A 125 -18.08 -3.27 -5.56
C ASP A 125 -17.56 -4.58 -6.17
N ILE A 126 -17.91 -5.71 -5.56
CA ILE A 126 -17.49 -7.03 -6.00
C ILE A 126 -18.51 -7.75 -6.88
N ALA A 127 -19.68 -7.16 -7.16
CA ALA A 127 -20.69 -7.76 -8.03
C ALA A 127 -20.16 -8.25 -9.39
N PRO A 128 -19.23 -7.55 -10.08
CA PRO A 128 -18.68 -8.03 -11.35
C PRO A 128 -18.06 -9.43 -11.26
N TYR A 129 -17.48 -9.78 -10.10
CA TYR A 129 -16.74 -11.02 -9.83
C TYR A 129 -17.60 -12.13 -9.23
N LEU A 130 -18.86 -11.84 -8.90
CA LEU A 130 -19.81 -12.78 -8.32
C LEU A 130 -20.60 -13.54 -9.39
N LYS A 131 -21.12 -14.70 -8.99
CA LYS A 131 -22.01 -15.56 -9.80
C LYS A 131 -23.21 -16.03 -8.97
N LYS A 132 -24.27 -16.52 -9.64
CA LYS A 132 -25.34 -17.26 -8.97
C LYS A 132 -24.79 -18.57 -8.39
N GLY A 133 -25.25 -18.95 -7.21
CA GLY A 133 -24.79 -20.13 -6.46
C GLY A 133 -23.55 -19.85 -5.62
N LYS A 134 -22.66 -20.85 -5.50
CA LYS A 134 -21.48 -20.81 -4.63
C LYS A 134 -20.46 -19.77 -5.10
N ASN A 135 -20.08 -18.89 -4.19
CA ASN A 135 -18.98 -17.92 -4.32
C ASN A 135 -17.98 -18.12 -3.17
N LEU A 136 -16.76 -17.64 -3.39
CA LEU A 136 -15.69 -17.64 -2.40
C LEU A 136 -15.09 -16.25 -2.27
N LEU A 137 -15.01 -15.75 -1.04
CA LEU A 137 -14.06 -14.70 -0.66
C LEU A 137 -12.84 -15.35 -0.03
N ALA A 138 -11.67 -14.87 -0.41
CA ALA A 138 -10.38 -15.32 0.09
C ALA A 138 -9.47 -14.12 0.34
N ALA A 139 -8.75 -14.06 1.45
CA ALA A 139 -7.82 -12.96 1.74
C ALA A 139 -6.50 -13.49 2.28
N VAL A 140 -5.39 -13.02 1.73
CA VAL A 140 -4.08 -13.17 2.38
C VAL A 140 -3.84 -11.91 3.19
N VAL A 141 -3.52 -12.07 4.47
CA VAL A 141 -3.17 -11.00 5.40
C VAL A 141 -1.77 -11.25 5.91
N TRP A 142 -0.93 -10.24 5.94
CA TRP A 142 0.42 -10.37 6.48
C TRP A 142 0.80 -9.22 7.39
N ASN A 143 1.65 -9.55 8.35
CA ASN A 143 2.26 -8.61 9.26
C ASN A 143 3.72 -9.00 9.45
N PHE A 144 4.62 -8.05 9.16
CA PHE A 144 6.04 -8.23 9.34
C PHE A 144 6.52 -7.86 10.75
N THR A 145 5.65 -7.26 11.56
CA THR A 145 5.84 -6.98 12.99
C THR A 145 7.11 -6.20 13.26
N GLU A 146 8.06 -6.71 14.04
CA GLU A 146 9.34 -6.04 14.31
C GLU A 146 10.18 -5.74 13.05
N HIS A 147 9.92 -6.46 11.95
CA HIS A 147 10.60 -6.23 10.67
C HIS A 147 9.82 -5.32 9.72
N ARG A 148 8.61 -4.87 10.08
CA ARG A 148 7.75 -4.08 9.18
C ARG A 148 8.44 -2.78 8.74
N PRO A 149 8.07 -2.24 7.55
CA PRO A 149 8.57 -0.94 7.12
C PRO A 149 8.30 0.14 8.17
N VAL A 150 9.18 1.12 8.32
CA VAL A 150 9.01 2.21 9.31
C VAL A 150 7.70 2.97 9.08
N ALA A 151 7.27 3.08 7.82
CA ALA A 151 6.01 3.71 7.42
C ALA A 151 4.74 2.91 7.81
N GLN A 152 4.88 1.71 8.39
CA GLN A 152 3.77 0.80 8.67
C GLN A 152 3.50 0.73 10.17
N VAL A 153 2.41 1.38 10.60
CA VAL A 153 1.89 1.26 11.97
C VAL A 153 1.08 -0.04 12.09
N SER A 154 1.12 -0.65 13.28
CA SER A 154 0.43 -1.90 13.61
C SER A 154 -0.05 -1.86 15.05
N PHE A 155 -1.24 -2.40 15.29
CA PHE A 155 -1.73 -2.79 16.60
C PHE A 155 -1.61 -4.30 16.81
N GLY A 156 -1.89 -5.13 15.79
CA GLY A 156 -1.75 -6.58 15.85
C GLY A 156 -2.50 -7.30 14.72
N THR A 157 -1.97 -8.41 14.21
CA THR A 157 -2.48 -9.04 12.99
C THR A 157 -3.97 -9.42 13.04
N ALA A 158 -4.77 -8.82 12.16
CA ALA A 158 -6.21 -9.06 12.07
C ALA A 158 -6.77 -8.73 10.68
N PHE A 159 -7.95 -9.27 10.37
CA PHE A 159 -8.70 -9.06 9.13
C PHE A 159 -10.10 -8.51 9.43
N LEU A 160 -10.60 -7.61 8.59
CA LEU A 160 -11.94 -7.04 8.68
C LEU A 160 -12.58 -6.96 7.29
N LEU A 161 -13.81 -7.44 7.16
CA LEU A 161 -14.65 -7.24 6.00
C LEU A 161 -16.10 -6.98 6.44
N GLN A 162 -16.71 -5.92 5.92
CA GLN A 162 -18.07 -5.49 6.24
C GLN A 162 -18.83 -5.19 4.95
N GLY A 163 -20.04 -5.71 4.81
CA GLY A 163 -20.99 -5.29 3.78
C GLY A 163 -21.49 -3.87 4.00
N ASP A 164 -21.70 -3.11 2.92
CA ASP A 164 -22.20 -1.72 2.99
C ASP A 164 -23.62 -1.65 3.57
N THR A 165 -24.47 -2.64 3.26
CA THR A 165 -25.84 -2.75 3.78
C THR A 165 -26.14 -4.17 4.28
N ASP A 166 -27.34 -4.36 4.83
CA ASP A 166 -27.84 -5.68 5.25
C ASP A 166 -27.85 -6.73 4.12
N LYS A 167 -27.84 -6.30 2.84
CA LYS A 167 -27.78 -7.22 1.69
C LYS A 167 -26.46 -7.98 1.61
N GLU A 168 -25.39 -7.37 2.11
CA GLU A 168 -24.03 -7.91 2.06
C GLU A 168 -23.61 -8.52 3.42
N GLU A 169 -24.47 -8.52 4.44
CA GLU A 169 -24.13 -8.91 5.81
C GLU A 169 -23.55 -10.33 5.93
N LEU A 170 -23.96 -11.23 5.03
CA LEU A 170 -23.59 -12.65 5.05
C LEU A 170 -22.08 -12.90 4.89
N VAL A 171 -21.35 -11.90 4.36
CA VAL A 171 -19.90 -11.96 4.18
C VAL A 171 -19.13 -11.26 5.29
N ASN A 172 -19.79 -10.60 6.25
CA ASN A 172 -19.14 -9.90 7.35
C ASN A 172 -18.16 -10.81 8.08
N THR A 173 -17.00 -10.28 8.48
CA THR A 173 -16.03 -11.04 9.25
C THR A 173 -16.59 -11.38 10.62
N ASP A 174 -16.61 -12.67 10.89
CA ASP A 174 -17.10 -13.30 12.12
C ASP A 174 -16.37 -14.65 12.31
N THR A 175 -16.80 -15.44 13.29
CA THR A 175 -16.22 -16.77 13.57
C THR A 175 -16.60 -17.85 12.55
N ASN A 176 -17.41 -17.53 11.54
CA ASN A 176 -17.73 -18.43 10.43
C ASN A 176 -16.77 -18.30 9.24
N TRP A 177 -15.81 -17.37 9.31
CA TRP A 177 -14.64 -17.38 8.45
C TRP A 177 -13.66 -18.47 8.89
N LYS A 178 -13.01 -19.09 7.91
CA LYS A 178 -11.92 -20.04 8.13
C LYS A 178 -10.58 -19.37 7.95
N VAL A 179 -9.55 -19.84 8.65
CA VAL A 179 -8.20 -19.31 8.62
C VAL A 179 -7.14 -20.38 8.78
N ILE A 180 -6.03 -20.22 8.07
CA ILE A 180 -4.76 -20.92 8.35
C ILE A 180 -3.62 -19.91 8.44
N ARG A 181 -2.56 -20.27 9.18
CA ARG A 181 -1.25 -19.64 9.04
C ARG A 181 -0.54 -20.26 7.83
N ASN A 182 -0.09 -19.43 6.90
CA ASN A 182 0.75 -19.87 5.80
C ASN A 182 2.20 -20.01 6.29
N GLU A 183 2.54 -21.26 6.54
CA GLU A 183 3.81 -21.71 7.07
C GLU A 183 4.96 -21.74 6.02
N ALA A 184 4.68 -21.42 4.75
CA ALA A 184 5.71 -21.32 3.72
C ALA A 184 6.63 -20.11 3.90
N TYR A 185 6.15 -19.05 4.58
CA TYR A 185 6.86 -17.78 4.66
C TYR A 185 7.72 -17.66 5.91
N ALA A 186 8.91 -17.09 5.74
CA ALA A 186 9.72 -16.53 6.82
C ALA A 186 10.31 -15.19 6.38
N PRO A 187 10.52 -14.23 7.29
CA PRO A 187 11.17 -12.97 6.94
C PRO A 187 12.65 -13.20 6.68
N ILE A 188 13.22 -12.43 5.75
CA ILE A 188 14.66 -12.22 5.61
C ILE A 188 14.95 -10.81 6.14
N PRO A 189 15.34 -10.64 7.41
CA PRO A 189 15.59 -9.34 7.98
C PRO A 189 16.65 -8.57 7.20
N VAL A 190 16.53 -7.24 7.18
CA VAL A 190 17.49 -6.36 6.52
C VAL A 190 18.85 -6.44 7.24
N ASP A 191 19.83 -7.04 6.58
CA ASP A 191 21.22 -7.02 7.03
C ASP A 191 21.93 -5.77 6.52
N ARG A 192 22.04 -4.75 7.38
CA ARG A 192 22.70 -3.49 7.03
C ARG A 192 24.18 -3.67 6.69
N ALA A 193 24.88 -4.62 7.33
CA ALA A 193 26.30 -4.85 7.04
C ALA A 193 26.47 -5.40 5.61
N ALA A 194 25.62 -6.37 5.22
CA ALA A 194 25.60 -6.89 3.85
C ALA A 194 25.25 -5.81 2.79
N LEU A 195 24.51 -4.78 3.20
CA LEU A 195 24.05 -3.67 2.36
C LEU A 195 24.97 -2.44 2.40
N GLY A 196 26.19 -2.57 2.94
CA GLY A 196 27.14 -1.47 3.01
C GLY A 196 26.72 -0.34 3.95
N TRP A 197 26.02 -0.69 5.03
CA TRP A 197 25.47 0.20 6.06
C TRP A 197 24.44 1.21 5.56
N ALA A 198 23.83 0.95 4.39
CA ALA A 198 22.71 1.75 3.91
C ALA A 198 21.54 1.75 4.91
N TYR A 199 20.92 2.91 5.11
CA TYR A 199 19.67 3.02 5.86
C TYR A 199 18.53 2.49 4.99
N ILE A 200 18.06 1.28 5.29
CA ILE A 200 16.96 0.61 4.59
C ILE A 200 15.88 0.27 5.60
N VAL A 201 14.67 0.77 5.36
CA VAL A 201 13.51 0.66 6.26
C VAL A 201 12.21 0.33 5.50
N VAL A 202 12.32 -0.28 4.32
CA VAL A 202 11.18 -0.73 3.48
C VAL A 202 10.63 -2.11 3.85
N GLY A 203 11.07 -2.70 4.97
CA GLY A 203 10.68 -4.04 5.42
C GLY A 203 11.68 -5.14 5.02
N PRO A 204 11.38 -6.41 5.37
CA PRO A 204 12.27 -7.54 5.12
C PRO A 204 12.10 -8.07 3.70
N GLY A 205 13.03 -8.93 3.29
CA GLY A 205 12.81 -9.85 2.19
C GLY A 205 11.91 -11.03 2.59
N GLU A 206 11.52 -11.84 1.61
CA GLU A 206 10.66 -13.00 1.77
C GLU A 206 11.43 -14.29 1.48
N LYS A 207 11.46 -15.20 2.46
CA LYS A 207 11.87 -16.60 2.25
C LYS A 207 10.61 -17.44 2.11
N VAL A 208 10.51 -18.20 1.01
CA VAL A 208 9.33 -19.00 0.68
C VAL A 208 9.71 -20.45 0.41
N ASP A 209 9.21 -21.36 1.25
CA ASP A 209 9.27 -22.80 1.05
C ASP A 209 7.98 -23.29 0.37
N ALA A 210 8.06 -23.53 -0.94
CA ALA A 210 6.91 -23.95 -1.74
C ALA A 210 6.27 -25.27 -1.27
N SER A 211 7.03 -26.14 -0.57
CA SER A 211 6.52 -27.43 -0.10
C SER A 211 5.46 -27.30 1.00
N ARG A 212 5.45 -26.15 1.70
CA ARG A 212 4.49 -25.81 2.75
C ARG A 212 3.41 -24.84 2.25
N TYR A 213 3.46 -24.41 0.99
CA TYR A 213 2.53 -23.43 0.46
C TYR A 213 1.18 -24.07 0.14
N PRO A 214 0.05 -23.49 0.59
CA PRO A 214 -1.27 -24.01 0.28
C PRO A 214 -1.66 -23.59 -1.15
N TRP A 215 -1.18 -24.32 -2.15
CA TRP A 215 -1.45 -24.00 -3.55
C TRP A 215 -2.95 -24.00 -3.86
N ASP A 216 -3.38 -23.07 -4.71
CA ASP A 216 -4.77 -22.90 -5.16
C ASP A 216 -5.78 -22.59 -4.03
N TRP A 217 -5.29 -22.15 -2.85
CA TRP A 217 -6.12 -21.79 -1.71
C TRP A 217 -7.10 -20.64 -1.96
N GLN A 218 -7.02 -19.92 -3.07
CA GLN A 218 -7.99 -18.88 -3.44
C GLN A 218 -9.09 -19.39 -4.38
N GLU A 219 -9.03 -20.66 -4.79
CA GLU A 219 -9.96 -21.29 -5.73
C GLU A 219 -11.11 -22.03 -5.00
N GLY A 220 -12.26 -22.13 -5.66
CA GLY A 220 -13.53 -22.58 -5.05
C GLY A 220 -13.65 -24.08 -4.77
N ASP A 221 -12.78 -24.89 -5.38
CA ASP A 221 -12.67 -26.36 -5.27
C ASP A 221 -11.60 -26.81 -4.28
N TYR A 222 -10.78 -25.89 -3.77
CA TYR A 222 -9.81 -26.17 -2.70
C TYR A 222 -10.50 -26.71 -1.44
N ASP A 223 -9.95 -27.80 -0.90
CA ASP A 223 -10.42 -28.42 0.34
C ASP A 223 -9.89 -27.67 1.57
N ASP A 224 -10.78 -26.90 2.21
CA ASP A 224 -10.51 -26.17 3.44
C ASP A 224 -11.10 -26.86 4.69
N SER A 225 -11.36 -28.17 4.64
CA SER A 225 -11.92 -28.92 5.77
C SER A 225 -11.04 -28.89 7.02
N ASP A 226 -9.72 -28.89 6.85
CA ASP A 226 -8.73 -28.82 7.94
C ASP A 226 -8.46 -27.39 8.45
N TRP A 227 -9.06 -26.36 7.85
CA TRP A 227 -8.85 -24.98 8.27
C TRP A 227 -9.60 -24.67 9.55
N LEU A 228 -8.99 -23.88 10.43
CA LEU A 228 -9.56 -23.49 11.71
C LEU A 228 -10.62 -22.40 11.51
N LYS A 229 -11.58 -22.31 12.42
CA LYS A 229 -12.43 -21.13 12.51
C LYS A 229 -11.62 -19.94 13.00
N ALA A 230 -11.83 -18.78 12.39
CA ALA A 230 -11.25 -17.54 12.86
C ALA A 230 -11.81 -17.18 14.24
N ARG A 231 -10.99 -16.52 15.06
CA ARG A 231 -11.37 -16.04 16.39
C ARG A 231 -11.75 -14.56 16.29
N ASP A 232 -12.84 -14.18 16.96
CA ASP A 232 -13.18 -12.78 17.21
C ASP A 232 -12.06 -12.11 18.02
N TYR A 233 -11.58 -10.96 17.55
CA TYR A 233 -10.49 -10.23 18.16
C TYR A 233 -10.98 -8.91 18.77
N GLU A 234 -11.53 -8.01 17.96
CA GLU A 234 -11.90 -6.66 18.40
C GLU A 234 -13.16 -6.15 17.69
N GLN A 235 -13.86 -5.22 18.35
CA GLN A 235 -14.97 -4.50 17.75
C GLN A 235 -14.44 -3.54 16.67
N ALA A 236 -14.99 -3.60 15.45
CA ALA A 236 -14.70 -2.60 14.44
C ALA A 236 -15.46 -1.30 14.76
N LEU A 237 -14.73 -0.19 14.83
CA LEU A 237 -15.22 1.10 15.29
C LEU A 237 -14.82 2.20 14.30
N PRO A 238 -15.77 3.01 13.79
CA PRO A 238 -15.42 4.22 13.08
C PRO A 238 -14.81 5.24 14.03
N ARG A 239 -13.88 6.03 13.51
CA ARG A 239 -13.14 7.03 14.30
C ARG A 239 -14.04 8.04 15.00
N TRP A 240 -15.08 8.52 14.31
CA TRP A 240 -15.95 9.59 14.78
C TRP A 240 -17.29 9.09 15.34
N GLY A 241 -17.44 7.78 15.50
CA GLY A 241 -18.71 7.17 15.88
C GLY A 241 -19.07 7.24 17.35
N HIS A 242 -20.33 6.98 17.63
CA HIS A 242 -20.90 6.88 18.97
C HIS A 242 -20.56 5.53 19.61
N HIS A 243 -19.39 5.45 20.26
CA HIS A 243 -18.99 4.28 21.04
C HIS A 243 -18.63 4.65 22.49
N ARG A 244 -18.96 3.79 23.46
CA ARG A 244 -18.69 4.00 24.90
C ARG A 244 -17.54 3.11 25.37
N GLY A 245 -16.45 3.70 25.84
CA GLY A 245 -15.32 2.96 26.43
C GLY A 245 -13.95 3.44 25.95
N ILE A 246 -12.88 2.93 26.58
CA ILE A 246 -11.50 3.11 26.13
C ILE A 246 -11.17 1.95 25.21
N TYR A 247 -10.95 2.23 23.93
CA TYR A 247 -10.59 1.23 22.92
C TYR A 247 -9.21 1.57 22.38
N LYS A 248 -8.28 0.62 22.41
CA LYS A 248 -6.87 0.81 22.04
C LYS A 248 -6.53 0.36 20.61
N ALA A 249 -7.54 -0.04 19.83
CA ALA A 249 -7.38 -0.63 18.51
C ALA A 249 -7.65 0.40 17.38
N TRP A 250 -7.88 -0.10 16.17
CA TRP A 250 -8.08 0.68 14.96
C TRP A 250 -9.33 1.55 14.96
N LYS A 251 -9.17 2.81 14.57
CA LYS A 251 -10.24 3.78 14.34
C LYS A 251 -10.45 3.96 12.84
N LEU A 252 -11.53 3.39 12.36
CA LEU A 252 -11.80 3.25 10.93
C LEU A 252 -12.17 4.58 10.28
N ILE A 253 -11.54 4.88 9.16
CA ILE A 253 -11.90 5.95 8.23
C ILE A 253 -11.87 5.44 6.78
N PRO A 254 -12.70 5.97 5.87
CA PRO A 254 -12.60 5.64 4.46
C PRO A 254 -11.24 6.03 3.88
N ARG A 255 -10.74 5.26 2.91
CA ARG A 255 -9.60 5.69 2.09
C ARG A 255 -9.94 6.96 1.30
N GLY A 256 -9.07 7.96 1.37
CA GLY A 256 -9.22 9.25 0.68
C GLY A 256 -8.56 9.36 -0.72
N ILE A 257 -7.91 8.29 -1.20
CA ILE A 257 -7.18 8.26 -2.48
C ILE A 257 -7.61 7.05 -3.33
N PRO A 258 -7.44 7.08 -4.66
CA PRO A 258 -7.74 5.91 -5.49
C PRO A 258 -6.91 4.68 -5.11
N PRO A 259 -7.34 3.47 -5.52
CA PRO A 259 -6.51 2.28 -5.45
C PRO A 259 -5.24 2.47 -6.28
N MET A 260 -4.19 1.75 -5.90
CA MET A 260 -2.95 1.73 -6.69
C MET A 260 -3.22 1.09 -8.05
N GLU A 261 -2.54 1.56 -9.09
CA GLU A 261 -2.59 0.86 -10.38
C GLU A 261 -1.80 -0.45 -10.27
N GLU A 262 -2.26 -1.50 -10.93
CA GLU A 262 -1.50 -2.75 -11.06
C GLU A 262 -1.46 -3.16 -12.53
N THR A 263 -0.26 -3.28 -13.10
CA THR A 263 -0.08 -3.70 -14.51
C THR A 263 1.10 -4.66 -14.67
N VAL A 264 0.99 -5.62 -15.58
CA VAL A 264 2.11 -6.52 -15.88
C VAL A 264 3.28 -5.71 -16.47
N LYS A 265 4.43 -5.79 -15.81
CA LYS A 265 5.70 -5.18 -16.22
C LYS A 265 6.70 -6.27 -16.56
N ARG A 266 6.96 -6.43 -17.85
CA ARG A 266 7.97 -7.35 -18.37
C ARG A 266 9.36 -6.74 -18.25
N ILE A 267 10.34 -7.63 -18.11
CA ILE A 267 11.76 -7.27 -18.06
C ILE A 267 12.33 -7.40 -19.48
N PRO A 268 12.92 -6.34 -20.06
CA PRO A 268 13.30 -6.33 -21.47
C PRO A 268 14.57 -7.12 -21.78
N LYS A 269 15.46 -7.34 -20.80
CA LYS A 269 16.82 -7.82 -21.10
C LYS A 269 17.43 -8.67 -19.98
N VAL A 270 18.10 -9.76 -20.39
CA VAL A 270 19.15 -10.43 -19.61
C VAL A 270 20.48 -9.72 -19.91
N ALA A 271 21.03 -9.01 -18.92
CA ALA A 271 22.23 -8.19 -19.07
C ALA A 271 23.53 -8.97 -18.89
N ARG A 272 23.53 -10.00 -18.04
CA ARG A 272 24.64 -10.94 -17.85
C ARG A 272 24.08 -12.31 -17.50
N ILE A 273 24.73 -13.36 -18.00
CA ILE A 273 24.33 -14.75 -17.76
C ILE A 273 25.56 -15.61 -17.54
N GLU A 274 25.49 -16.50 -16.56
CA GLU A 274 26.54 -17.46 -16.22
C GLU A 274 25.90 -18.82 -15.88
N GLY A 275 26.54 -19.92 -16.28
CA GLY A 275 26.14 -21.28 -15.93
C GLY A 275 25.06 -21.94 -16.81
N ILE A 276 24.30 -21.17 -17.60
CA ILE A 276 23.32 -21.68 -18.58
C ILE A 276 23.23 -20.75 -19.81
N GLU A 277 22.48 -21.16 -20.82
CA GLU A 277 22.11 -20.33 -21.98
C GLU A 277 20.62 -19.98 -21.94
N THR A 278 20.25 -18.79 -22.43
CA THR A 278 18.86 -18.38 -22.62
C THR A 278 18.73 -17.33 -23.72
N ASP A 279 17.60 -17.33 -24.40
CA ASP A 279 17.17 -16.26 -25.31
C ASP A 279 16.28 -15.20 -24.60
N GLY A 280 15.98 -15.39 -23.31
CA GLY A 280 15.14 -14.50 -22.53
C GLY A 280 13.63 -14.67 -22.75
N ALA A 281 13.16 -15.72 -23.45
CA ALA A 281 11.75 -15.91 -23.78
C ALA A 281 10.81 -15.91 -22.56
N PHE A 282 11.28 -16.39 -21.40
CA PHE A 282 10.51 -16.46 -20.15
C PHE A 282 10.20 -15.08 -19.55
N LEU A 283 11.03 -14.07 -19.84
CA LEU A 283 10.79 -12.68 -19.44
C LEU A 283 9.72 -12.00 -20.30
N ALA A 284 9.54 -12.48 -21.53
CA ALA A 284 8.54 -12.00 -22.46
C ALA A 284 7.23 -12.81 -22.41
N GLY A 285 7.14 -13.87 -21.61
CA GLY A 285 6.02 -14.80 -21.58
C GLY A 285 5.86 -15.59 -22.88
N LYS A 286 6.95 -15.82 -23.62
CA LYS A 286 6.97 -16.47 -24.94
C LYS A 286 7.50 -17.90 -24.93
N GLY A 287 8.08 -18.35 -23.82
CA GLY A 287 8.64 -19.69 -23.67
C GLY A 287 9.36 -19.84 -22.34
N PRO A 288 9.58 -21.07 -21.86
CA PRO A 288 10.21 -21.32 -20.57
C PRO A 288 11.74 -21.21 -20.61
N LEU A 289 12.35 -20.94 -19.45
CA LEU A 289 13.75 -21.20 -19.18
C LEU A 289 13.88 -22.53 -18.43
N VAL A 290 14.68 -23.45 -18.94
CA VAL A 290 14.97 -24.74 -18.28
C VAL A 290 16.38 -24.69 -17.70
N VAL A 291 16.48 -24.90 -16.39
CA VAL A 291 17.75 -25.06 -15.66
C VAL A 291 17.93 -26.55 -15.37
N PRO A 292 18.95 -27.22 -15.95
CA PRO A 292 19.18 -28.64 -15.76
C PRO A 292 19.43 -29.02 -14.28
N PRO A 293 19.36 -30.31 -13.92
CA PRO A 293 19.81 -30.78 -12.60
C PRO A 293 21.26 -30.37 -12.31
N ASN A 294 21.61 -30.29 -11.02
CA ASN A 294 22.97 -30.08 -10.52
C ASN A 294 23.69 -28.86 -11.15
N THR A 295 22.94 -27.79 -11.39
CA THR A 295 23.39 -26.59 -12.09
C THR A 295 23.37 -25.38 -11.16
N ARG A 296 24.42 -24.55 -11.25
CA ARG A 296 24.44 -23.20 -10.70
C ARG A 296 24.35 -22.21 -11.85
N ALA A 297 23.36 -21.33 -11.82
CA ALA A 297 23.14 -20.34 -12.85
C ALA A 297 22.91 -18.96 -12.24
N THR A 298 23.47 -17.93 -12.86
CA THR A 298 23.25 -16.53 -12.46
C THR A 298 22.75 -15.75 -13.67
N LEU A 299 21.63 -15.06 -13.52
CA LEU A 299 21.07 -14.17 -14.53
C LEU A 299 20.91 -12.77 -13.94
N LEU A 300 21.71 -11.82 -14.40
CA LEU A 300 21.48 -10.41 -14.13
C LEU A 300 20.48 -9.88 -15.15
N LEU A 301 19.34 -9.42 -14.65
CA LEU A 301 18.26 -8.84 -15.43
C LEU A 301 18.32 -7.31 -15.35
N ASP A 302 18.08 -6.63 -16.47
CA ASP A 302 18.00 -5.17 -16.55
C ASP A 302 16.60 -4.74 -17.00
N GLN A 303 15.89 -4.05 -16.11
CA GLN A 303 14.58 -3.46 -16.35
C GLN A 303 14.66 -2.24 -17.31
N ALA A 304 15.86 -1.84 -17.71
CA ALA A 304 16.25 -0.64 -18.45
C ALA A 304 16.01 0.68 -17.69
N GLN A 305 14.99 0.72 -16.86
CA GLN A 305 14.60 1.86 -16.05
C GLN A 305 14.23 1.37 -14.64
N LEU A 306 14.35 2.24 -13.64
CA LEU A 306 13.88 1.93 -12.29
C LEU A 306 12.37 1.65 -12.32
N THR A 307 11.92 0.70 -11.50
CA THR A 307 10.51 0.33 -11.36
C THR A 307 10.18 -0.07 -9.92
N THR A 308 8.90 -0.01 -9.57
CA THR A 308 8.29 -0.56 -8.36
C THR A 308 7.32 -1.66 -8.79
N ALA A 309 7.58 -2.91 -8.39
CA ALA A 309 6.73 -4.03 -8.79
C ALA A 309 6.72 -5.15 -7.77
N TYR A 310 5.64 -5.92 -7.72
CA TYR A 310 5.62 -7.23 -7.07
C TYR A 310 6.21 -8.28 -8.02
N PRO A 311 7.38 -8.87 -7.74
CA PRO A 311 7.91 -9.95 -8.56
C PRO A 311 6.95 -11.15 -8.56
N VAL A 312 6.76 -11.74 -9.73
CA VAL A 312 5.95 -12.94 -9.96
C VAL A 312 6.83 -13.98 -10.64
N LEU A 313 6.84 -15.17 -10.07
CA LEU A 313 7.61 -16.30 -10.54
C LEU A 313 6.68 -17.49 -10.75
N VAL A 314 6.70 -18.06 -11.96
CA VAL A 314 5.96 -19.28 -12.29
C VAL A 314 6.94 -20.40 -12.59
N THR A 315 6.90 -21.47 -11.78
CA THR A 315 7.89 -22.57 -11.83
C THR A 315 7.26 -23.93 -12.03
N SER A 316 8.04 -24.88 -12.55
CA SER A 316 7.71 -26.30 -12.56
C SER A 316 8.94 -27.15 -12.30
N GLY A 317 8.79 -28.25 -11.56
CA GLY A 317 9.93 -29.05 -11.12
C GLY A 317 10.83 -28.31 -10.13
N GLY A 318 12.12 -28.62 -10.13
CA GLY A 318 13.11 -27.99 -9.27
C GLY A 318 12.99 -28.34 -7.79
N GLN A 319 12.46 -29.50 -7.42
CA GLN A 319 12.47 -29.96 -6.03
C GLN A 319 13.90 -29.93 -5.49
N GLY A 320 14.07 -29.30 -4.32
CA GLY A 320 15.38 -29.09 -3.69
C GLY A 320 16.21 -27.96 -4.31
N ALA A 321 15.71 -27.27 -5.34
CA ALA A 321 16.35 -26.09 -5.88
C ALA A 321 16.18 -24.87 -4.96
N ARG A 322 17.01 -23.86 -5.20
CA ARG A 322 16.93 -22.55 -4.57
C ARG A 322 17.03 -21.47 -5.65
N ILE A 323 16.16 -20.46 -5.57
CA ILE A 323 16.20 -19.26 -6.40
C ILE A 323 16.31 -18.06 -5.46
N THR A 324 17.44 -17.36 -5.51
CA THR A 324 17.63 -16.09 -4.78
C THR A 324 17.45 -14.93 -5.75
N LEU A 325 16.63 -13.95 -5.37
CA LEU A 325 16.37 -12.75 -6.15
C LEU A 325 17.01 -11.57 -5.42
N THR A 326 18.01 -10.92 -6.02
CA THR A 326 18.65 -9.71 -5.45
C THR A 326 18.19 -8.48 -6.21
N TYR A 327 17.72 -7.45 -5.51
CA TYR A 327 17.16 -6.21 -6.10
C TYR A 327 18.10 -5.04 -5.91
N ALA A 328 18.37 -4.25 -6.97
CA ALA A 328 19.19 -3.04 -6.85
C ALA A 328 18.79 -1.95 -7.86
N GLU A 329 18.94 -0.68 -7.48
CA GLU A 329 18.80 0.45 -8.42
C GLU A 329 20.01 0.57 -9.37
N ALA A 330 21.19 0.11 -8.92
CA ALA A 330 22.45 0.21 -9.62
C ALA A 330 23.41 -0.90 -9.13
N LEU A 331 24.32 -1.32 -9.99
CA LEU A 331 25.45 -2.18 -9.62
C LEU A 331 26.55 -1.36 -8.96
N ILE A 332 27.45 -2.04 -8.25
CA ILE A 332 28.61 -1.42 -7.61
C ILE A 332 29.93 -1.99 -8.13
N ASP A 333 30.94 -1.15 -8.24
CA ASP A 333 32.29 -1.54 -8.62
C ASP A 333 33.07 -2.17 -7.44
N SER A 334 34.36 -2.43 -7.64
CA SER A 334 35.25 -3.00 -6.62
C SER A 334 35.50 -2.08 -5.43
N ASN A 335 35.20 -0.79 -5.54
CA ASN A 335 35.32 0.21 -4.49
C ASN A 335 33.96 0.52 -3.83
N ASP A 336 32.95 -0.31 -4.08
CA ASP A 336 31.57 -0.15 -3.61
C ASP A 336 30.87 1.13 -4.11
N GLN A 337 31.31 1.67 -5.25
CA GLN A 337 30.70 2.86 -5.86
C GLN A 337 29.71 2.48 -6.96
N LYS A 338 28.55 3.15 -6.99
CA LYS A 338 27.53 2.94 -8.04
C LYS A 338 28.03 3.42 -9.42
N GLY A 339 28.67 4.60 -9.48
CA GLY A 339 29.13 5.22 -10.72
C GLY A 339 28.02 5.41 -11.76
N ASN A 340 28.38 5.33 -13.04
CA ASN A 340 27.41 5.33 -14.15
C ASN A 340 26.53 4.06 -14.07
N ARG A 341 25.21 4.24 -13.97
CA ARG A 341 24.26 3.15 -13.75
C ARG A 341 24.05 2.27 -14.99
N ASP A 342 24.50 2.68 -16.17
CA ASP A 342 24.43 1.89 -17.40
C ASP A 342 25.65 0.96 -17.59
N GLU A 343 26.74 1.22 -16.86
CA GLU A 343 27.94 0.40 -16.94
C GLU A 343 27.81 -0.84 -16.06
N ILE A 344 27.86 -2.02 -16.68
CA ILE A 344 27.75 -3.32 -16.00
C ILE A 344 29.09 -4.05 -15.86
N ALA A 345 30.03 -3.79 -16.77
CA ALA A 345 31.31 -4.49 -16.82
C ALA A 345 32.13 -4.22 -15.55
N GLY A 346 32.66 -5.27 -14.94
CA GLY A 346 33.42 -5.16 -13.68
C GLY A 346 32.59 -4.82 -12.45
N LYS A 347 31.26 -4.69 -12.56
CA LYS A 347 30.36 -4.40 -11.44
C LYS A 347 29.58 -5.63 -10.98
N ARG A 348 29.25 -5.65 -9.69
CA ARG A 348 28.43 -6.69 -9.05
C ARG A 348 27.16 -6.10 -8.44
N ILE A 349 26.16 -6.95 -8.26
CA ILE A 349 24.94 -6.55 -7.56
C ILE A 349 25.16 -6.59 -6.04
N ARG A 350 24.50 -5.68 -5.32
CA ARG A 350 24.35 -5.70 -3.86
C ARG A 350 23.00 -5.08 -3.54
N GLY A 351 22.17 -5.79 -2.79
CA GLY A 351 20.81 -5.37 -2.51
C GLY A 351 20.10 -6.34 -1.56
N TYR A 352 18.89 -5.97 -1.15
CA TYR A 352 18.06 -6.87 -0.35
C TYR A 352 17.51 -7.98 -1.25
N VAL A 353 17.08 -9.09 -0.63
CA VAL A 353 16.84 -10.35 -1.34
C VAL A 353 15.52 -10.98 -0.97
N ASP A 354 14.93 -11.68 -1.93
CA ASP A 354 13.94 -12.74 -1.67
C ASP A 354 14.56 -14.10 -1.98
N THR A 355 14.03 -15.17 -1.40
CA THR A 355 14.46 -16.54 -1.70
C THR A 355 13.25 -17.46 -1.84
N PHE A 356 13.18 -18.18 -2.95
CA PHE A 356 12.13 -19.14 -3.26
C PHE A 356 12.73 -20.55 -3.40
N PHE A 357 12.14 -21.53 -2.70
CA PHE A 357 12.51 -22.94 -2.75
C PHE A 357 11.38 -23.73 -3.43
N PRO A 358 11.51 -24.12 -4.71
CA PRO A 358 10.46 -24.86 -5.41
C PRO A 358 10.18 -26.25 -4.82
N ASP A 359 8.94 -26.72 -4.93
CA ASP A 359 8.46 -27.99 -4.37
C ASP A 359 8.51 -29.16 -5.36
N GLY A 360 8.88 -28.93 -6.63
CA GLY A 360 8.79 -29.92 -7.70
C GLY A 360 7.45 -29.97 -8.42
N GLY A 361 6.46 -29.19 -7.98
CA GLY A 361 5.12 -29.13 -8.53
C GLY A 361 5.07 -28.54 -9.94
N GLN A 362 3.88 -28.49 -10.53
CA GLN A 362 3.65 -27.93 -11.86
C GLN A 362 3.01 -26.55 -11.76
N ALA A 363 3.45 -25.63 -12.61
CA ALA A 363 2.95 -24.26 -12.75
C ALA A 363 2.73 -23.50 -11.42
N ARG A 364 3.64 -23.68 -10.45
CA ARG A 364 3.57 -22.99 -9.16
C ARG A 364 3.81 -21.50 -9.35
N LYS A 365 2.78 -20.69 -9.07
CA LYS A 365 2.83 -19.22 -9.18
C LYS A 365 3.00 -18.58 -7.81
N TRP A 366 4.18 -18.05 -7.55
CA TRP A 366 4.43 -17.19 -6.41
C TRP A 366 4.44 -15.72 -6.85
N GLN A 367 3.88 -14.86 -6.00
CA GLN A 367 3.97 -13.40 -6.10
C GLN A 367 4.42 -12.88 -4.74
N ALA A 368 5.38 -11.96 -4.73
CA ALA A 368 5.84 -11.33 -3.49
C ALA A 368 4.68 -10.61 -2.78
N LEU A 369 4.65 -10.70 -1.45
CA LEU A 369 3.66 -10.03 -0.61
C LEU A 369 3.85 -8.50 -0.63
N TRP A 370 5.11 -8.07 -0.69
CA TRP A 370 5.46 -6.65 -0.71
C TRP A 370 6.16 -6.29 -2.02
N PHE A 371 5.96 -5.09 -2.52
CA PHE A 371 6.62 -4.68 -3.77
C PHE A 371 8.12 -4.50 -3.54
N ARG A 372 8.88 -4.58 -4.63
CA ARG A 372 10.32 -4.40 -4.70
C ARG A 372 10.62 -3.24 -5.63
N THR A 373 11.67 -2.51 -5.34
CA THR A 373 12.16 -1.42 -6.18
C THR A 373 13.47 -1.84 -6.81
N TYR A 374 13.56 -1.78 -8.13
CA TYR A 374 14.78 -2.21 -8.84
C TYR A 374 14.88 -1.60 -10.23
N ARG A 375 16.12 -1.49 -10.72
CA ARG A 375 16.43 -1.51 -12.15
C ARG A 375 17.08 -2.85 -12.48
N TYR A 376 18.04 -3.26 -11.66
CA TYR A 376 18.74 -4.52 -11.79
C TYR A 376 18.15 -5.54 -10.82
N LEU A 377 17.92 -6.75 -11.33
CA LEU A 377 17.46 -7.89 -10.56
C LEU A 377 18.34 -9.09 -10.91
N GLN A 378 19.03 -9.69 -9.95
CA GLN A 378 19.82 -10.90 -10.19
C GLN A 378 19.07 -12.13 -9.69
N LEU A 379 18.93 -13.13 -10.55
CA LEU A 379 18.49 -14.48 -10.18
C LEU A 379 19.72 -15.36 -9.99
N ASP A 380 19.94 -15.85 -8.79
CA ASP A 380 20.92 -16.90 -8.49
C ASP A 380 20.17 -18.21 -8.26
N ILE A 381 20.38 -19.18 -9.15
CA ILE A 381 19.63 -20.44 -9.21
C ILE A 381 20.59 -21.60 -8.93
N GLU A 382 20.23 -22.45 -7.98
CA GLU A 382 20.94 -23.70 -7.70
C GLU A 382 19.94 -24.85 -7.75
N THR A 383 20.09 -25.77 -8.70
CA THR A 383 19.25 -26.97 -8.82
C THR A 383 19.91 -28.17 -8.17
N ALA A 384 19.08 -29.06 -7.61
CA ALA A 384 19.48 -30.38 -7.14
C ALA A 384 19.26 -31.43 -8.24
N ASP A 385 18.79 -32.63 -7.90
CA ASP A 385 18.61 -33.74 -8.85
C ASP A 385 17.46 -33.55 -9.86
N GLN A 386 16.55 -32.59 -9.62
CA GLN A 386 15.46 -32.27 -10.51
C GLN A 386 15.72 -30.97 -11.29
N SER A 387 15.47 -30.99 -12.59
CA SER A 387 15.47 -29.77 -13.43
C SER A 387 14.41 -28.80 -12.95
N LEU A 388 14.73 -27.51 -12.96
CA LEU A 388 13.80 -26.42 -12.71
C LEU A 388 13.40 -25.76 -14.03
N THR A 389 12.11 -25.62 -14.25
CA THR A 389 11.56 -24.83 -15.36
C THR A 389 10.98 -23.54 -14.82
N ILE A 390 11.53 -22.39 -15.21
CA ILE A 390 10.90 -21.08 -15.01
C ILE A 390 10.02 -20.82 -16.24
N GLN A 391 8.72 -20.98 -16.07
CA GLN A 391 7.75 -20.80 -17.15
C GLN A 391 7.59 -19.32 -17.50
N ASP A 392 7.57 -18.46 -16.48
CA ASP A 392 7.35 -17.03 -16.63
C ASP A 392 7.96 -16.27 -15.44
N PHE A 393 8.56 -15.12 -15.72
CA PHE A 393 9.00 -14.17 -14.70
C PHE A 393 8.67 -12.74 -15.13
N HIS A 394 7.97 -12.01 -14.27
CA HIS A 394 7.59 -10.61 -14.49
C HIS A 394 7.38 -9.87 -13.18
N GLY A 395 7.22 -8.55 -13.25
CA GLY A 395 6.69 -7.76 -12.15
C GLY A 395 5.21 -7.41 -12.37
N ILE A 396 4.45 -7.22 -11.30
CA ILE A 396 3.22 -6.43 -11.31
C ILE A 396 3.59 -5.03 -10.85
N PHE A 397 3.72 -4.10 -11.79
CA PHE A 397 4.00 -2.70 -11.50
C PHE A 397 2.92 -2.10 -10.62
N THR A 398 3.32 -1.31 -9.62
CA THR A 398 2.40 -0.60 -8.73
C THR A 398 2.86 0.83 -8.46
N ALA A 399 1.92 1.77 -8.51
CA ALA A 399 2.11 3.17 -8.15
C ALA A 399 0.75 3.85 -7.90
N TYR A 400 0.78 5.07 -7.37
CA TYR A 400 -0.38 5.95 -7.41
C TYR A 400 -0.76 6.20 -8.88
N PRO A 401 -2.06 6.13 -9.25
CA PRO A 401 -2.50 6.15 -10.66
C PRO A 401 -2.50 7.57 -11.26
N PHE A 402 -1.37 8.27 -11.20
CA PHE A 402 -1.21 9.57 -11.86
C PHE A 402 -1.25 9.41 -13.37
N MET A 403 -2.00 10.30 -14.03
CA MET A 403 -2.05 10.42 -15.48
C MET A 403 -1.20 11.61 -15.92
N GLU A 404 -0.27 11.41 -16.85
CA GLU A 404 0.50 12.50 -17.45
C GLU A 404 -0.39 13.31 -18.40
N LYS A 405 -0.82 14.50 -18.00
CA LYS A 405 -1.71 15.36 -18.81
C LYS A 405 -0.98 16.56 -19.41
N ALA A 406 0.03 17.08 -18.72
CA ALA A 406 0.88 18.13 -19.25
C ALA A 406 1.95 17.56 -20.18
N SER A 407 2.42 18.39 -21.09
CA SER A 407 3.56 18.08 -21.96
C SER A 407 4.57 19.22 -21.91
N PHE A 408 5.84 18.87 -21.97
CA PHE A 408 6.94 19.82 -22.12
C PHE A 408 7.67 19.57 -23.44
N ALA A 409 8.01 20.64 -24.16
CA ALA A 409 8.78 20.58 -25.39
C ALA A 409 9.83 21.71 -25.39
N SER A 410 11.01 21.40 -25.91
CA SER A 410 12.12 22.33 -26.06
C SER A 410 12.87 22.01 -27.35
N SER A 411 13.57 23.01 -27.91
CA SER A 411 14.53 22.82 -29.00
C SER A 411 15.83 22.16 -28.52
N ASP A 412 16.08 22.13 -27.21
CA ASP A 412 17.15 21.33 -26.61
C ASP A 412 16.65 19.89 -26.35
N PRO A 413 17.14 18.88 -27.10
CA PRO A 413 16.66 17.50 -26.98
C PRO A 413 17.04 16.85 -25.65
N SER A 414 18.07 17.34 -24.94
CA SER A 414 18.50 16.76 -23.66
C SER A 414 17.43 16.93 -22.56
N LEU A 415 16.60 17.97 -22.65
CA LEU A 415 15.53 18.21 -21.69
C LEU A 415 14.42 17.16 -21.77
N ARG A 416 14.30 16.43 -22.89
CA ARG A 416 13.31 15.36 -23.01
C ARG A 416 13.65 14.21 -22.06
N GLU A 417 14.91 13.80 -22.01
CA GLU A 417 15.35 12.74 -21.12
C GLU A 417 15.20 13.14 -19.65
N ILE A 418 15.48 14.41 -19.33
CA ILE A 418 15.26 14.97 -17.99
C ILE A 418 13.77 14.94 -17.62
N TRP A 419 12.88 15.33 -18.54
CA TRP A 419 11.44 15.26 -18.32
C TRP A 419 10.97 13.82 -18.08
N ASP A 420 11.35 12.90 -18.97
CA ASP A 420 10.95 11.50 -18.89
C ASP A 420 11.49 10.82 -17.60
N ALA A 421 12.72 11.15 -17.18
CA ALA A 421 13.28 10.67 -15.92
C ALA A 421 12.63 11.31 -14.70
N GLY A 422 12.37 12.61 -14.72
CA GLY A 422 11.72 13.36 -13.65
C GLY A 422 10.28 12.86 -13.41
N TRP A 423 9.50 12.70 -14.47
CA TRP A 423 8.15 12.18 -14.35
C TRP A 423 8.11 10.73 -13.88
N ARG A 424 8.99 9.86 -14.40
CA ARG A 424 9.13 8.50 -13.89
C ARG A 424 9.45 8.49 -12.40
N THR A 425 10.41 9.32 -11.97
CA THR A 425 10.78 9.44 -10.55
C THR A 425 9.59 9.87 -9.70
N ALA A 426 8.84 10.90 -10.13
CA ALA A 426 7.64 11.35 -9.44
C ALA A 426 6.57 10.23 -9.31
N ARG A 427 6.39 9.41 -10.35
CA ARG A 427 5.47 8.25 -10.30
C ARG A 427 5.95 7.15 -9.35
N LEU A 428 7.24 6.82 -9.36
CA LEU A 428 7.78 5.78 -8.47
C LEU A 428 7.82 6.23 -7.01
N CYS A 429 7.95 7.53 -6.76
CA CYS A 429 7.86 8.14 -5.43
C CYS A 429 6.41 8.44 -5.00
N ALA A 430 5.40 7.92 -5.70
CA ALA A 430 4.01 8.08 -5.33
C ALA A 430 3.33 6.71 -5.22
N GLY A 431 2.89 6.38 -4.01
CA GLY A 431 2.07 5.21 -3.73
C GLY A 431 0.84 5.61 -2.92
N GLU A 432 0.64 4.98 -1.77
CA GLU A 432 -0.42 5.37 -0.83
C GLU A 432 -0.12 6.71 -0.13
N THR A 433 1.14 7.10 -0.17
CA THR A 433 1.71 8.37 0.26
C THR A 433 2.74 8.79 -0.79
N TYR A 434 3.19 10.05 -0.78
CA TYR A 434 4.48 10.36 -1.38
C TYR A 434 5.62 9.67 -0.63
N PHE A 435 6.74 9.46 -1.30
CA PHE A 435 7.97 8.84 -0.78
C PHE A 435 9.16 9.73 -1.07
N ASP A 436 10.09 9.87 -0.13
CA ASP A 436 11.44 10.39 -0.41
C ASP A 436 12.13 9.59 -1.53
N CYS A 437 12.07 8.26 -1.42
CA CYS A 437 12.56 7.34 -2.43
C CYS A 437 11.84 5.99 -2.35
N PRO A 438 11.72 5.25 -3.47
CA PRO A 438 11.03 3.97 -3.49
C PRO A 438 11.89 2.81 -2.97
N TYR A 439 13.22 2.94 -2.93
CA TYR A 439 14.14 1.83 -2.66
C TYR A 439 14.54 1.71 -1.19
N TYR A 440 14.90 2.82 -0.53
CA TYR A 440 15.53 2.80 0.79
C TYR A 440 14.54 2.95 1.94
N GLU A 441 13.60 3.90 1.83
CA GLU A 441 12.80 4.32 2.98
C GLU A 441 11.30 4.21 2.74
N GLN A 442 10.82 4.68 1.59
CA GLN A 442 9.39 4.83 1.30
C GLN A 442 8.66 5.66 2.38
N LEU A 443 9.30 6.73 2.88
CA LEU A 443 8.74 7.58 3.92
C LEU A 443 8.23 8.90 3.33
N GLN A 444 7.10 9.39 3.83
CA GLN A 444 6.51 10.64 3.37
C GLN A 444 7.13 11.83 4.12
N TYR A 445 8.35 12.20 3.77
CA TYR A 445 8.98 13.40 4.36
C TYR A 445 8.33 14.68 3.85
N VAL A 446 8.03 15.63 4.75
CA VAL A 446 7.28 16.85 4.40
C VAL A 446 8.01 17.70 3.35
N GLY A 447 9.33 17.86 3.48
CA GLY A 447 10.13 18.66 2.54
C GLY A 447 10.06 18.15 1.11
N ASP A 448 10.29 16.85 0.94
CA ASP A 448 10.21 16.13 -0.34
C ASP A 448 8.80 16.17 -0.92
N THR A 449 7.81 15.90 -0.06
CA THR A 449 6.39 15.87 -0.42
C THR A 449 5.91 17.19 -0.99
N ARG A 450 6.35 18.33 -0.44
CA ARG A 450 6.02 19.65 -0.99
C ARG A 450 6.45 19.79 -2.45
N ILE A 451 7.66 19.36 -2.79
CA ILE A 451 8.20 19.44 -4.16
C ILE A 451 7.44 18.48 -5.07
N GLN A 452 7.24 17.23 -4.64
CA GLN A 452 6.53 16.22 -5.41
C GLN A 452 5.07 16.58 -5.67
N ALA A 453 4.40 17.19 -4.69
CA ALA A 453 3.02 17.68 -4.82
C ALA A 453 2.90 18.78 -5.88
N ILE A 454 3.84 19.73 -5.94
CA ILE A 454 3.84 20.76 -6.99
C ILE A 454 4.03 20.09 -8.36
N ILE A 455 4.94 19.13 -8.49
CA ILE A 455 5.16 18.41 -9.76
C ILE A 455 3.88 17.68 -10.17
N SER A 456 3.27 16.90 -9.29
CA SER A 456 2.07 16.11 -9.61
C SER A 456 0.88 17.00 -9.96
N LEU A 457 0.69 18.14 -9.28
CA LEU A 457 -0.34 19.12 -9.64
C LEU A 457 -0.15 19.67 -11.04
N TYR A 458 1.06 20.13 -11.39
CA TYR A 458 1.32 20.73 -12.70
C TYR A 458 1.25 19.70 -13.84
N VAL A 459 1.68 18.45 -13.59
CA VAL A 459 1.75 17.42 -14.64
C VAL A 459 0.45 16.64 -14.80
N SER A 460 -0.22 16.28 -13.71
CA SER A 460 -1.40 15.40 -13.73
C SER A 460 -2.72 16.12 -13.44
N GLY A 461 -2.66 17.27 -12.76
CA GLY A 461 -3.83 17.97 -12.23
C GLY A 461 -4.62 17.18 -11.19
N ASP A 462 -4.07 16.08 -10.64
CA ASP A 462 -4.67 15.30 -9.55
C ASP A 462 -4.15 15.79 -8.21
N ASP A 463 -5.02 16.37 -7.40
CA ASP A 463 -4.69 16.96 -6.10
C ASP A 463 -4.95 16.02 -4.91
N ARG A 464 -5.51 14.83 -5.13
CA ARG A 464 -5.99 13.95 -4.05
C ARG A 464 -4.86 13.45 -3.15
N LEU A 465 -3.72 13.03 -3.73
CA LEU A 465 -2.56 12.60 -2.94
C LEU A 465 -1.93 13.77 -2.16
N MET A 466 -1.95 14.99 -2.71
CA MET A 466 -1.49 16.18 -2.00
C MET A 466 -2.39 16.52 -0.82
N ARG A 467 -3.72 16.50 -1.00
CA ARG A 467 -4.69 16.73 0.08
C ARG A 467 -4.51 15.71 1.19
N GLN A 468 -4.38 14.43 0.83
CA GLN A 468 -4.09 13.37 1.79
C GLN A 468 -2.80 13.64 2.59
N ALA A 469 -1.73 14.11 1.93
CA ALA A 469 -0.49 14.41 2.62
C ALA A 469 -0.61 15.60 3.59
N ILE A 470 -1.32 16.66 3.18
CA ILE A 470 -1.59 17.82 4.04
C ILE A 470 -2.35 17.40 5.31
N GLU A 471 -3.36 16.54 5.16
CA GLU A 471 -4.13 15.98 6.28
C GLU A 471 -3.25 15.09 7.15
N ALA A 472 -2.49 14.16 6.56
CA ALA A 472 -1.62 13.26 7.30
C ALA A 472 -0.58 14.03 8.15
N PHE A 473 0.02 15.08 7.61
CA PHE A 473 0.94 15.92 8.39
C PHE A 473 0.24 16.72 9.49
N ASN A 474 -0.99 17.18 9.27
CA ASN A 474 -1.78 17.80 10.33
C ASN A 474 -2.06 16.80 11.47
N ASP A 475 -2.36 15.56 11.12
CA ASP A 475 -2.67 14.48 12.05
C ASP A 475 -1.44 14.06 12.89
N SER A 476 -0.24 14.29 12.37
CA SER A 476 1.04 14.03 13.06
C SER A 476 1.41 15.04 14.16
N ARG A 477 0.61 16.09 14.35
CA ARG A 477 0.99 17.22 15.20
C ARG A 477 1.07 16.86 16.69
N ILE A 478 2.16 17.27 17.32
CA ILE A 478 2.31 17.19 18.77
C ILE A 478 1.65 18.41 19.47
N PRO A 479 1.42 18.36 20.80
CA PRO A 479 0.79 19.46 21.54
C PRO A 479 1.48 20.83 21.39
N GLU A 480 2.80 20.84 21.17
CA GLU A 480 3.60 22.04 20.91
C GLU A 480 3.35 22.64 19.51
N GLY A 481 2.58 21.94 18.67
CA GLY A 481 2.12 22.40 17.36
C GLY A 481 3.00 21.98 16.19
N LEU A 482 4.16 21.36 16.43
CA LEU A 482 5.03 20.83 15.38
C LEU A 482 4.42 19.60 14.72
N THR A 483 4.58 19.47 13.41
CA THR A 483 4.34 18.23 12.66
C THR A 483 5.54 17.29 12.83
N ALA A 484 5.34 15.99 12.70
CA ALA A 484 6.45 15.06 12.47
C ALA A 484 7.19 15.44 11.15
N SER A 485 8.47 15.04 11.03
CA SER A 485 9.24 15.26 9.79
C SER A 485 8.78 14.37 8.64
N ARG A 486 8.20 13.22 8.98
CA ARG A 486 7.65 12.22 8.08
C ARG A 486 6.46 11.59 8.78
N TYR A 487 5.44 11.19 8.02
CA TYR A 487 4.24 10.57 8.61
C TYR A 487 3.38 9.89 7.51
N PRO A 488 2.70 8.75 7.77
CA PRO A 488 2.71 7.99 9.01
C PRO A 488 4.01 7.19 9.17
N ASP A 489 4.47 7.10 10.40
CA ASP A 489 5.56 6.22 10.80
C ASP A 489 5.49 5.93 12.31
N TYR A 490 6.13 4.85 12.76
CA TYR A 490 6.14 4.49 14.19
C TYR A 490 7.35 5.04 14.96
N GLU A 491 8.26 5.79 14.32
CA GLU A 491 9.47 6.35 14.93
C GLU A 491 9.37 7.87 15.06
N SER A 492 9.18 8.40 16.26
CA SER A 492 9.08 9.86 16.44
C SER A 492 10.32 10.61 15.94
N GLN A 493 10.13 11.47 14.95
CA GLN A 493 11.16 12.36 14.41
C GLN A 493 10.57 13.72 14.04
N TYR A 494 11.31 14.79 14.34
CA TYR A 494 10.88 16.17 14.10
C TYR A 494 12.02 16.98 13.46
N ILE A 495 11.70 17.70 12.39
CA ILE A 495 12.61 18.63 11.73
C ILE A 495 11.88 19.98 11.68
N PRO A 496 12.22 20.97 12.53
CA PRO A 496 11.42 22.18 12.66
C PRO A 496 11.13 22.94 11.35
N PRO A 497 12.07 23.05 10.38
CA PRO A 497 11.76 23.63 9.07
C PRO A 497 10.65 22.91 8.30
N TYR A 498 10.43 21.61 8.53
CA TYR A 498 9.42 20.84 7.80
C TYR A 498 8.01 21.23 8.19
N SER A 499 7.76 21.60 9.45
CA SER A 499 6.46 22.17 9.84
C SER A 499 6.16 23.48 9.09
N LEU A 500 7.18 24.28 8.76
CA LEU A 500 7.02 25.47 7.93
C LEU A 500 6.73 25.11 6.47
N PHE A 501 7.32 24.04 5.95
CA PHE A 501 7.00 23.54 4.60
C PHE A 501 5.59 23.01 4.50
N TRP A 502 5.08 22.34 5.53
CA TRP A 502 3.67 21.95 5.61
C TRP A 502 2.74 23.17 5.56
N ILE A 503 3.03 24.24 6.31
CA ILE A 503 2.25 25.49 6.23
C ILE A 503 2.26 26.05 4.79
N ALA A 504 3.38 25.93 4.07
CA ALA A 504 3.47 26.38 2.68
C ALA A 504 2.78 25.46 1.66
N MET A 505 2.28 24.29 2.07
CA MET A 505 1.47 23.39 1.25
C MET A 505 -0.04 23.67 1.40
N VAL A 506 -0.47 24.16 2.58
CA VAL A 506 -1.85 24.61 2.89
C VAL A 506 -2.14 25.94 2.20
#